data_AF-A0A7D4ULT3-F1
#
_entry.id   AF-A0A7D4ULT3-F1
#
_cell.length_a   1.000
_cell.length_b   1.000
_cell.length_c   1.000
_cell.angle_alpha   90.00
_cell.angle_beta   90.00
_cell.angle_gamma   90.00
#
_symmetry.space_group_name_H-M   'P 1'
#
loop_
_entity.id
_entity.type
_entity.pdbx_description
1 polymer ?
#
loop_
_entity_poly.entity_id
_entity_poly.type
_entity_poly.pdbx_seq_one_letter_code
_entity_poly.pdbx_strand_id
1 'polypeptide(L)'
;MINFLKVLFSIVFVWMCYEVIDTCLHHNLFTEWNYLGGIAWMRATLWDFYANILVIYVWVCYKEKHIALKILWLVLLFCLGSIASCGYVLIQLFKLKPGEGVKHLFGKQNG
;
A
#
# COMPACT_ATOMS: atom_id res chain seq x y z
N MET A 1 -2.84 7.71 -20.45
CA MET A 1 -2.49 7.97 -19.03
C MET A 1 -2.93 6.86 -18.08
N ILE A 2 -4.22 6.48 -18.03
CA ILE A 2 -4.70 5.42 -17.10
C ILE A 2 -4.01 4.06 -17.34
N ASN A 3 -3.85 3.65 -18.60
CA ASN A 3 -3.15 2.39 -18.92
C ASN A 3 -1.68 2.41 -18.48
N PHE A 4 -1.01 3.56 -18.61
CA PHE A 4 0.35 3.74 -18.10
C PHE A 4 0.39 3.58 -16.57
N LEU A 5 -0.53 4.21 -15.84
CA LEU A 5 -0.63 4.07 -14.37
C LEU A 5 -0.88 2.61 -13.97
N LYS A 6 -1.78 1.90 -14.67
CA LYS A 6 -2.03 0.46 -14.42
C LYS A 6 -0.75 -0.35 -14.57
N VAL A 7 -0.04 -0.19 -15.69
CA VAL A 7 1.22 -0.90 -15.94
C VAL A 7 2.27 -0.56 -14.88
N LEU A 8 2.45 0.74 -14.58
CA LEU A 8 3.42 1.20 -13.58
C LEU A 8 3.14 0.59 -12.20
N PHE A 9 1.92 0.73 -11.68
CA PHE A 9 1.58 0.19 -10.36
C PHE A 9 1.58 -1.34 -10.35
N SER A 10 1.29 -2.02 -11.46
CA SER A 10 1.42 -3.47 -11.57
C SER A 10 2.88 -3.91 -11.49
N ILE A 11 3.79 -3.22 -12.16
CA ILE A 11 5.23 -3.52 -12.08
C ILE A 11 5.73 -3.32 -10.64
N VAL A 12 5.40 -2.18 -10.02
CA VAL A 12 5.80 -1.90 -8.64
C VAL A 12 5.19 -2.92 -7.66
N PHE A 13 3.92 -3.31 -7.85
CA PHE A 13 3.28 -4.32 -7.03
C PHE A 13 3.98 -5.67 -7.13
N VAL A 14 4.27 -6.15 -8.35
CA VAL A 14 4.97 -7.42 -8.56
C VAL A 14 6.37 -7.38 -7.98
N TRP A 15 7.10 -6.27 -8.19
CA TRP A 15 8.44 -6.10 -7.63
C TRP A 15 8.43 -6.13 -6.10
N MET A 16 7.53 -5.38 -5.44
CA MET A 16 7.45 -5.40 -3.98
C MET A 16 7.06 -6.78 -3.42
N CYS A 17 6.14 -7.49 -4.10
CA CYS A 17 5.82 -8.87 -3.73
C CYS A 17 7.05 -9.78 -3.84
N TYR A 18 7.83 -9.65 -4.92
CA TYR A 18 9.05 -10.42 -5.10
C TYR A 18 10.06 -10.14 -3.98
N GLU A 19 10.36 -8.87 -3.68
CA GLU A 19 11.31 -8.49 -2.61
C GLU A 19 10.89 -9.06 -1.25
N VAL A 20 9.61 -8.94 -0.88
CA VAL A 20 9.11 -9.45 0.41
C VAL A 20 9.15 -10.97 0.45
N ILE A 21 8.73 -11.66 -0.60
CA ILE A 21 8.74 -13.13 -0.66
C ILE A 21 10.19 -13.64 -0.60
N ASP A 22 11.08 -13.08 -1.41
CA ASP A 22 12.50 -13.48 -1.43
C ASP A 22 13.16 -13.26 -0.06
N THR A 23 12.94 -12.09 0.55
CA THR A 23 13.44 -11.78 1.89
C THR A 23 12.90 -12.76 2.92
N CYS A 24 11.60 -13.09 2.89
CA CYS A 24 11.00 -14.05 3.82
C CYS A 24 11.52 -15.48 3.66
N LEU A 25 11.99 -15.86 2.47
CA LEU A 25 12.57 -17.19 2.21
C LEU A 25 14.02 -17.30 2.70
N HIS A 26 14.77 -16.21 2.64
CA HIS A 26 16.20 -16.20 2.99
C HIS A 26 16.49 -15.67 4.39
N HIS A 27 15.63 -14.80 4.92
CA HIS A 27 15.82 -14.08 6.18
C HIS A 27 14.58 -14.15 7.07
N ASN A 28 14.81 -14.21 8.40
CA ASN A 28 13.73 -14.18 9.38
C ASN A 28 13.67 -12.83 10.07
N LEU A 29 12.60 -12.07 9.80
CA LEU A 29 12.38 -10.75 10.38
C LEU A 29 12.42 -10.76 11.92
N PHE A 30 11.86 -11.78 12.57
CA PHE A 30 11.80 -11.84 14.03
C PHE A 30 13.16 -12.12 14.65
N THR A 31 14.03 -12.86 13.95
CA THR A 31 15.42 -13.07 14.39
C THR A 31 16.23 -11.79 14.24
N GLU A 32 16.05 -11.05 13.16
CA GLU A 32 16.81 -9.83 12.87
C GLU A 32 16.24 -8.57 13.56
N TRP A 33 15.05 -8.66 14.16
CA TRP A 33 14.33 -7.51 14.74
C TRP A 33 15.15 -6.72 15.76
N ASN A 34 15.87 -7.41 16.66
CA ASN A 34 16.68 -6.75 17.68
C ASN A 34 17.85 -5.98 17.07
N TYR A 35 18.45 -6.52 16.02
CA TYR A 35 19.54 -5.87 15.29
C TYR A 35 19.02 -4.63 14.55
N LEU A 36 17.96 -4.78 13.75
CA LEU A 36 17.32 -3.69 13.01
C LEU A 36 16.84 -2.58 13.95
N GLY A 37 16.22 -2.95 15.07
CA GLY A 37 15.77 -2.04 16.11
C GLY A 37 16.92 -1.28 16.79
N GLY A 38 18.15 -1.80 16.77
CA GLY A 38 19.34 -1.12 17.29
C GLY A 38 19.83 0.02 16.39
N ILE A 39 19.59 -0.05 15.09
CA ILE A 39 20.07 0.93 14.10
C ILE A 39 19.19 2.19 14.12
N ALA A 40 19.80 3.34 14.44
CA ALA A 40 19.07 4.60 14.59
C ALA A 40 18.30 5.02 13.32
N TRP A 41 18.95 4.94 12.16
CA TRP A 41 18.32 5.26 10.88
C TRP A 41 17.18 4.30 10.54
N MET A 42 17.32 3.01 10.83
CA MET A 42 16.25 2.03 10.59
C MET A 42 14.98 2.35 11.37
N ARG A 43 15.13 2.74 12.65
CA ARG A 43 13.99 3.20 13.46
C ARG A 43 13.35 4.46 12.88
N ALA A 44 14.16 5.45 12.47
CA ALA A 44 13.66 6.69 11.91
C ALA A 44 12.88 6.45 10.60
N THR A 45 13.41 5.64 9.68
CA THR A 45 12.73 5.28 8.43
C THR A 45 11.47 4.46 8.68
N LEU A 46 11.46 3.60 9.70
CA LEU A 46 10.27 2.82 10.06
C LEU A 46 9.14 3.72 10.58
N TRP A 47 9.46 4.71 11.42
CA TRP A 47 8.49 5.70 11.88
C TRP A 47 7.96 6.57 10.74
N ASP A 48 8.85 7.06 9.87
CA ASP A 48 8.47 7.81 8.67
C ASP A 48 7.53 7.00 7.77
N PHE A 49 7.86 5.73 7.55
CA PHE A 49 7.03 4.81 6.78
C PHE A 49 5.61 4.66 7.37
N TYR A 50 5.48 4.40 8.67
CA TYR A 50 4.16 4.26 9.29
C TYR A 50 3.36 5.57 9.34
N ALA A 51 4.03 6.72 9.47
CA ALA A 51 3.38 8.03 9.33
C ALA A 51 2.80 8.21 7.92
N ASN A 52 3.55 7.84 6.88
CA ASN A 52 3.08 7.86 5.50
C ASN A 52 1.90 6.90 5.29
N ILE A 53 1.97 5.68 5.83
CA ILE A 53 0.86 4.71 5.78
C ILE A 53 -0.39 5.25 6.47
N LEU A 54 -0.27 5.96 7.59
CA LEU A 54 -1.41 6.58 8.27
C LEU A 54 -2.08 7.63 7.38
N VAL A 55 -1.32 8.50 6.71
CA VAL A 55 -1.87 9.51 5.78
C VAL A 55 -2.65 8.83 4.65
N ILE A 56 -2.08 7.77 4.06
CA ILE A 56 -2.75 6.99 3.01
C ILE A 56 -4.02 6.32 3.56
N TYR A 57 -3.97 5.76 4.76
CA TYR A 57 -5.12 5.12 5.39
C TYR A 57 -6.27 6.09 5.65
N VAL A 58 -5.99 7.33 6.07
CA VAL A 58 -7.03 8.36 6.23
C VAL A 58 -7.73 8.64 4.89
N TRP A 59 -6.97 8.70 3.79
CA TRP A 59 -7.56 8.83 2.45
C TRP A 59 -8.41 7.61 2.07
N VAL A 60 -7.97 6.38 2.39
CA VAL A 60 -8.77 5.17 2.19
C VAL A 60 -10.05 5.20 3.03
N CYS A 61 -10.00 5.67 4.27
CA CYS A 61 -11.16 5.85 5.15
C CYS A 61 -12.19 6.82 4.57
N TYR A 62 -11.75 7.84 3.84
CA TYR A 62 -12.64 8.77 3.12
C TYR A 62 -13.26 8.10 1.88
N LYS A 63 -12.49 7.28 1.17
CA LYS A 63 -12.92 6.60 -0.06
C LYS A 63 -13.90 5.45 0.21
N GLU A 64 -13.68 4.64 1.24
CA GLU A 64 -14.56 3.51 1.56
C GLU A 64 -15.78 3.95 2.37
N LYS A 65 -16.99 3.52 1.99
CA LYS A 65 -18.20 3.74 2.80
C LYS A 65 -18.37 2.67 3.88
N HIS A 66 -18.02 1.42 3.58
CA HIS A 66 -18.23 0.29 4.48
C HIS A 66 -17.14 0.18 5.55
N ILE A 67 -17.55 0.12 6.83
CA ILE A 67 -16.63 -0.01 7.97
C ILE A 67 -15.79 -1.28 7.89
N ALA A 68 -16.37 -2.40 7.44
CA ALA A 68 -15.65 -3.66 7.27
C ALA A 68 -14.45 -3.51 6.30
N LEU A 69 -14.63 -2.80 5.18
CA LEU A 69 -13.56 -2.54 4.23
C LEU A 69 -12.50 -1.59 4.80
N LYS A 70 -12.90 -0.60 5.60
CA LYS A 70 -11.94 0.27 6.30
C LYS A 70 -11.02 -0.55 7.23
N ILE A 71 -11.62 -1.42 8.05
CA ILE A 71 -10.85 -2.28 8.96
C ILE A 71 -9.94 -3.24 8.17
N LEU A 72 -10.45 -3.83 7.08
CA LEU A 72 -9.63 -4.69 6.22
C LEU A 72 -8.42 -3.92 5.66
N TRP A 73 -8.63 -2.73 5.13
CA TRP A 73 -7.54 -1.92 4.58
C TRP A 73 -6.57 -1.39 5.64
N LEU A 74 -7.04 -1.14 6.87
CA LEU A 74 -6.15 -0.82 8.00
C LEU A 74 -5.13 -1.95 8.20
N VAL A 75 -5.62 -3.18 8.34
CA VAL A 75 -4.76 -4.35 8.57
C VAL A 75 -3.82 -4.56 7.37
N LEU A 76 -4.34 -4.52 6.15
CA LEU A 76 -3.52 -4.72 4.95
C LEU A 76 -2.44 -3.65 4.80
N LEU A 77 -2.74 -2.37 5.04
CA LEU A 77 -1.77 -1.28 4.89
C LEU A 77 -0.68 -1.32 5.96
N PHE A 78 -1.01 -1.61 7.21
CA PHE A 78 -0.01 -1.68 8.29
C PHE A 78 0.85 -2.96 8.24
N CYS A 79 0.30 -4.07 7.72
CA CYS A 79 1.03 -5.32 7.60
C CYS A 79 1.83 -5.45 6.29
N LEU A 80 1.25 -5.04 5.16
CA LEU A 80 1.85 -5.23 3.83
C LEU A 80 2.40 -3.93 3.21
N GLY A 81 2.08 -2.78 3.79
CA GLY A 81 2.73 -1.53 3.42
C GLY A 81 2.48 -1.10 1.97
N SER A 82 3.56 -1.00 1.21
CA SER A 82 3.54 -0.58 -0.19
C SER A 82 2.81 -1.57 -1.10
N ILE A 83 2.79 -2.87 -0.78
CA ILE A 83 2.04 -3.89 -1.53
C ILE A 83 0.54 -3.57 -1.45
N ALA A 84 0.02 -3.33 -0.25
CA ALA A 84 -1.38 -2.97 -0.05
C ALA A 84 -1.72 -1.60 -0.68
N SER A 85 -0.80 -0.64 -0.58
CA SER A 85 -0.97 0.68 -1.21
C SER A 85 -1.10 0.58 -2.73
N CYS A 86 -0.20 -0.17 -3.38
CA CYS A 86 -0.24 -0.41 -4.82
C CYS A 86 -1.48 -1.20 -5.22
N GLY A 87 -1.82 -2.24 -4.45
CA GLY A 87 -3.03 -3.05 -4.65
C GLY A 87 -4.30 -2.19 -4.59
N TYR A 88 -4.40 -1.29 -3.60
CA TYR A 88 -5.53 -0.37 -3.47
C TYR A 88 -5.66 0.52 -4.72
N VAL A 89 -4.57 1.15 -5.13
CA VAL A 89 -4.56 2.04 -6.30
C VAL A 89 -4.90 1.28 -7.57
N LEU A 90 -4.37 0.07 -7.76
CA LEU A 90 -4.72 -0.80 -8.89
C LEU A 90 -6.21 -1.12 -8.91
N ILE A 91 -6.78 -1.55 -7.79
CA ILE A 91 -8.23 -1.81 -7.67
C ILE A 91 -9.03 -0.58 -8.08
N GLN A 92 -8.64 0.61 -7.61
CA GLN A 92 -9.31 1.86 -7.99
C GLN A 92 -9.17 2.16 -9.48
N LEU A 93 -7.98 1.97 -10.07
CA LEU A 93 -7.73 2.18 -11.50
C LEU A 93 -8.52 1.21 -12.39
N PHE A 94 -8.73 -0.03 -11.96
CA PHE A 94 -9.55 -1.01 -12.69
C PHE A 94 -11.06 -0.78 -12.52
N LYS A 95 -11.48 -0.13 -11.43
CA LYS A 95 -12.88 0.28 -11.22
C LYS A 95 -13.31 1.52 -12.02
N LEU A 96 -12.37 2.28 -12.59
CA LEU A 96 -12.69 3.45 -13.43
C LEU A 96 -13.44 3.02 -14.69
N LYS A 97 -14.56 3.70 -14.98
CA LYS A 97 -15.35 3.44 -16.20
C LYS A 97 -14.64 4.02 -17.45
N PRO A 98 -14.90 3.47 -18.65
CA PRO A 98 -14.42 4.07 -19.89
C PRO A 98 -14.90 5.53 -19.99
N GLY A 99 -13.96 6.47 -20.10
CA GLY A 99 -14.24 7.91 -20.15
C GLY A 99 -14.07 8.67 -18.82
N GLU A 100 -13.93 7.97 -17.69
CA GLU A 100 -13.56 8.63 -16.42
C GLU A 100 -12.08 9.00 -16.41
N GLY A 101 -11.76 10.27 -16.18
CA GLY A 101 -10.38 10.75 -16.05
C GLY A 101 -9.74 10.39 -14.69
N VAL A 102 -8.42 10.59 -14.59
CA VAL A 102 -7.64 10.27 -13.36
C VAL A 102 -8.09 11.08 -12.14
N LYS A 103 -8.76 12.22 -12.31
CA LYS A 103 -9.35 12.98 -11.19
C LYS A 103 -10.33 12.15 -10.36
N HIS A 104 -11.05 11.22 -10.99
CA HIS A 104 -11.97 10.32 -10.29
C HIS A 104 -11.26 9.32 -9.39
N LEU A 105 -9.97 9.04 -9.63
CA LEU A 105 -9.17 8.19 -8.74
C LEU A 105 -9.12 8.76 -7.32
N PHE A 106 -8.91 10.07 -7.19
CA PHE A 106 -8.72 10.73 -5.90
C PHE A 106 -10.03 11.04 -5.17
N GLY A 107 -11.07 11.46 -5.91
CA GLY A 107 -12.30 12.01 -5.31
C GLY A 107 -13.50 11.05 -5.25
N LYS A 108 -13.56 10.01 -6.09
CA LYS A 108 -14.77 9.16 -6.17
C LYS A 108 -14.84 8.20 -4.98
N GLN A 109 -15.86 8.32 -4.14
CA GLN A 109 -16.09 7.35 -3.06
C GLN A 109 -16.55 6.00 -3.61
N ASN A 110 -16.14 4.92 -2.94
CA ASN A 110 -16.56 3.55 -3.23
C ASN A 110 -17.91 3.31 -2.56
N GLY A 111 -18.97 3.28 -3.37
CA GLY A 111 -20.31 2.87 -2.96
C GLY A 111 -21.37 3.37 -3.90
#